data_AF-A0A2D6HZ12-F1
#
_entry.id   AF-A0A2D6HZ12-F1
#
_cell.length_a   1.000
_cell.length_b   1.000
_cell.length_c   1.000
_cell.angle_alpha   90.00
_cell.angle_beta   90.00
_cell.angle_gamma   90.00
#
_symmetry.space_group_name_H-M   'P 1'
#
loop_
_entity.id
_entity.type
_entity.pdbx_description
1 polymer ?
#
loop_
_entity_poly.entity_id
_entity_poly.type
_entity_poly.pdbx_seq_one_letter_code
_entity_poly.pdbx_strand_id
1 'polypeptide(L)'
;MAHATVMGMVFGQPKRMKTSMVASAFPNALWIPGEGVNAIKSVTQNEWGFEPTVYEHPVRTLVDLLDLLTMLEEQGLVDSYPAVCVDGMTALCETSLRFWQDNPKLTNSGKVDKFWPYQQLKDKLLRLAEKSRHIGVSVFMVAHEQAPGAGMDGSFVPGGPSLGSKGQVVRVPAWCDFNARAVVNKDYPDPWVKGGLFVNPWDSTWVTGDRNGVGYAESPPNVRELLRASAVDYGLSRRPGLEWQDEVADVVAAAVLSGDVNEAVSAGVNKAQKFAKGSGRDTQLHVRWAVQDGIARGVIQKQRSDNLFKVLEPPVPKKKGKAPPPPSD
;
A
#
# COMPACT_ATOMS: atom_id res chain seq x y z
N MET A 1 13.16 1.57 -20.97
CA MET A 1 13.87 1.11 -19.77
C MET A 1 12.89 0.26 -18.99
N ALA A 2 13.30 -0.90 -18.47
CA ALA A 2 12.41 -1.71 -17.64
C ALA A 2 12.17 -0.97 -16.31
N HIS A 3 10.91 -0.76 -15.93
CA HIS A 3 10.57 -0.17 -14.64
C HIS A 3 10.90 -1.16 -13.50
N ALA A 4 11.18 -0.65 -12.31
CA ALA A 4 11.36 -1.49 -11.14
C ALA A 4 10.03 -2.11 -10.70
N THR A 5 10.10 -3.26 -10.01
CA THR A 5 8.94 -3.92 -9.45
C THR A 5 8.88 -3.76 -7.94
N VAL A 6 7.66 -3.76 -7.40
CA VAL A 6 7.42 -3.68 -5.95
C VAL A 6 6.69 -4.93 -5.48
N MET A 7 7.19 -5.54 -4.41
CA MET A 7 6.40 -6.46 -3.59
C MET A 7 5.87 -5.72 -2.37
N GLY A 8 4.57 -5.46 -2.33
CA GLY A 8 3.95 -4.67 -1.29
C GLY A 8 2.85 -5.40 -0.52
N MET A 9 2.61 -4.97 0.72
CA MET A 9 1.49 -5.44 1.52
C MET A 9 0.83 -4.28 2.29
N VAL A 10 -0.51 -4.24 2.26
CA VAL A 10 -1.30 -3.43 3.18
C VAL A 10 -2.18 -4.36 4.00
N PHE A 11 -2.02 -4.33 5.31
CA PHE A 11 -2.82 -5.13 6.23
C PHE A 11 -3.56 -4.26 7.25
N GLY A 12 -4.53 -4.81 7.97
CA GLY A 12 -5.35 -4.02 8.89
C GLY A 12 -6.72 -4.64 9.14
N GLN A 13 -7.50 -4.02 10.03
CA GLN A 13 -8.87 -4.46 10.30
C GLN A 13 -9.76 -4.44 9.04
N PRO A 14 -10.87 -5.20 9.03
CA PRO A 14 -11.89 -5.08 7.98
C PRO A 14 -12.34 -3.62 7.80
N LYS A 15 -12.65 -3.24 6.55
CA LYS A 15 -13.18 -1.90 6.20
C LYS A 15 -12.25 -0.73 6.58
N ARG A 16 -10.94 -0.96 6.60
CA ARG A 16 -9.90 0.08 6.76
C ARG A 16 -9.27 0.50 5.42
N MET A 17 -10.06 0.49 4.35
CA MET A 17 -9.69 1.01 3.03
C MET A 17 -8.47 0.36 2.34
N LYS A 18 -7.96 -0.76 2.83
CA LYS A 18 -6.77 -1.43 2.27
C LYS A 18 -6.85 -1.67 0.76
N THR A 19 -7.93 -2.31 0.31
CA THR A 19 -8.21 -2.57 -1.11
C THR A 19 -8.26 -1.27 -1.92
N SER A 20 -8.86 -0.22 -1.34
CA SER A 20 -8.96 1.10 -1.96
C SER A 20 -7.60 1.76 -2.19
N MET A 21 -6.72 1.71 -1.18
CA MET A 21 -5.36 2.27 -1.30
C MET A 21 -4.52 1.54 -2.36
N VAL A 22 -4.71 0.24 -2.52
CA VAL A 22 -4.01 -0.55 -3.56
C VAL A 22 -4.63 -0.31 -4.94
N ALA A 23 -5.95 -0.20 -5.03
CA ALA A 23 -6.68 0.09 -6.27
C ALA A 23 -6.30 1.44 -6.91
N SER A 24 -6.15 2.49 -6.10
CA SER A 24 -5.68 3.78 -6.62
C SER A 24 -4.20 3.76 -7.00
N ALA A 25 -3.38 2.89 -6.41
CA ALA A 25 -1.98 2.75 -6.80
C ALA A 25 -1.79 2.02 -8.13
N PHE A 26 -2.56 0.95 -8.35
CA PHE A 26 -2.45 0.08 -9.52
C PHE A 26 -3.79 -0.11 -10.24
N PRO A 27 -4.31 0.94 -10.90
CA PRO A 27 -5.63 0.87 -11.53
C PRO A 27 -5.66 0.02 -12.82
N ASN A 28 -4.48 -0.37 -13.32
CA ASN A 28 -4.30 -1.26 -14.46
C ASN A 28 -3.88 -2.69 -14.04
N ALA A 29 -3.91 -3.01 -12.74
CA ALA A 29 -3.50 -4.33 -12.26
C ALA A 29 -4.47 -5.45 -12.67
N LEU A 30 -3.94 -6.67 -12.74
CA LEU A 30 -4.75 -7.89 -12.68
C LEU A 30 -5.10 -8.18 -11.22
N TRP A 31 -6.40 -8.17 -10.91
CA TRP A 31 -6.92 -8.41 -9.57
C TRP A 31 -7.27 -9.87 -9.35
N ILE A 32 -6.76 -10.43 -8.25
CA ILE A 32 -7.06 -11.77 -7.77
C ILE A 32 -8.01 -11.65 -6.58
N PRO A 33 -9.29 -12.02 -6.75
CA PRO A 33 -10.27 -11.94 -5.68
C PRO A 33 -10.03 -13.09 -4.69
N GLY A 34 -9.88 -12.78 -3.40
CA GLY A 34 -9.82 -13.79 -2.35
C GLY A 34 -11.21 -14.37 -2.08
N GLU A 35 -12.08 -13.59 -1.43
CA GLU A 35 -13.42 -14.05 -1.02
C GLU A 35 -14.55 -13.58 -1.95
N GLY A 36 -14.23 -12.78 -2.98
CA GLY A 36 -15.19 -12.40 -4.02
C GLY A 36 -14.86 -11.12 -4.77
N VAL A 37 -15.31 -11.06 -6.03
CA VAL A 37 -15.07 -9.95 -6.97
C VAL A 37 -15.80 -8.66 -6.55
N ASN A 38 -16.92 -8.79 -5.82
CA ASN A 38 -17.77 -7.66 -5.45
C ASN A 38 -17.05 -6.63 -4.57
N ALA A 39 -16.11 -7.05 -3.71
CA ALA A 39 -15.36 -6.12 -2.86
C ALA A 39 -14.48 -5.20 -3.70
N ILE A 40 -13.73 -5.77 -4.65
CA ILE A 40 -12.87 -5.02 -5.57
C ILE A 40 -13.72 -4.09 -6.44
N LYS A 41 -14.76 -4.61 -7.12
CA LYS A 41 -15.65 -3.79 -7.96
C LYS A 41 -16.33 -2.67 -7.19
N SER A 42 -16.81 -2.95 -5.98
CA SER A 42 -17.45 -1.95 -5.14
C SER A 42 -16.49 -0.79 -4.86
N VAL A 43 -15.23 -1.07 -4.55
CA VAL A 43 -14.22 -0.05 -4.31
C VAL A 43 -13.85 0.70 -5.60
N THR A 44 -13.47 0.00 -6.66
CA THR A 44 -12.97 0.66 -7.87
C THR A 44 -14.04 1.47 -8.59
N GLN A 45 -15.28 0.98 -8.64
CA GLN A 45 -16.37 1.70 -9.28
C GLN A 45 -16.93 2.81 -8.39
N ASN A 46 -17.07 2.59 -7.07
CA ASN A 46 -17.72 3.59 -6.22
C ASN A 46 -16.78 4.66 -5.67
N GLU A 47 -15.50 4.36 -5.49
CA GLU A 47 -14.50 5.30 -4.95
C GLU A 47 -13.63 5.91 -6.04
N TRP A 48 -13.28 5.13 -7.08
CA TRP A 48 -12.28 5.53 -8.07
C TRP A 48 -12.82 5.69 -9.50
N GLY A 49 -14.06 5.30 -9.77
CA GLY A 49 -14.72 5.48 -11.06
C GLY A 49 -14.11 4.67 -12.20
N PHE A 50 -13.65 3.43 -11.96
CA PHE A 50 -13.14 2.56 -13.03
C PHE A 50 -13.52 1.08 -12.86
N GLU A 51 -13.60 0.37 -13.99
CA GLU A 51 -13.75 -1.09 -14.02
C GLU A 51 -12.38 -1.77 -13.85
N PRO A 52 -12.22 -2.66 -12.85
CA PRO A 52 -10.97 -3.37 -12.63
C PRO A 52 -10.85 -4.55 -13.59
N THR A 53 -9.61 -4.89 -13.97
CA THR A 53 -9.34 -6.16 -14.64
C THR A 53 -9.21 -7.24 -13.57
N VAL A 54 -10.10 -8.23 -13.60
CA VAL A 54 -10.18 -9.30 -12.60
C VAL A 54 -9.87 -10.62 -13.27
N TYR A 55 -9.07 -11.46 -12.63
CA TYR A 55 -8.82 -12.82 -13.10
C TYR A 55 -10.07 -13.68 -12.87
N GLU A 56 -10.62 -14.25 -13.93
CA GLU A 56 -11.92 -14.93 -13.90
C GLU A 56 -11.85 -16.36 -13.34
N HIS A 57 -10.68 -17.00 -13.41
CA HIS A 57 -10.53 -18.36 -12.89
C HIS A 57 -10.26 -18.34 -11.38
N PRO A 58 -10.89 -19.25 -10.60
CA PRO A 58 -10.70 -19.29 -9.16
C PRO A 58 -9.24 -19.58 -8.76
N VAL A 59 -8.62 -18.66 -8.02
CA VAL A 59 -7.34 -18.86 -7.33
C VAL A 59 -7.66 -19.18 -5.87
N ARG A 60 -7.57 -20.47 -5.49
CA ARG A 60 -7.98 -20.94 -4.15
C ARG A 60 -6.81 -21.19 -3.22
N THR A 61 -5.63 -21.41 -3.77
CA THR A 61 -4.41 -21.71 -3.02
C THR A 61 -3.23 -20.90 -3.53
N LEU A 62 -2.16 -20.88 -2.74
CA LEU A 62 -0.88 -20.31 -3.17
C LEU A 62 -0.25 -21.07 -4.35
N VAL A 63 -0.63 -22.34 -4.57
CA VAL A 63 -0.20 -23.08 -5.77
C VAL A 63 -0.85 -22.46 -7.00
N ASP A 64 -2.17 -22.24 -6.97
CA ASP A 64 -2.90 -21.62 -8.07
C ASP A 64 -2.37 -20.21 -8.40
N LEU A 65 -1.97 -19.45 -7.37
CA LEU A 65 -1.37 -18.13 -7.56
C LEU A 65 0.01 -18.20 -8.24
N LEU A 66 0.83 -19.20 -7.88
CA LEU A 66 2.13 -19.41 -8.52
C LEU A 66 1.99 -19.93 -9.95
N ASP A 67 1.01 -20.78 -10.19
CA ASP A 67 0.68 -21.29 -11.53
C ASP A 67 0.19 -20.15 -12.42
N LEU A 68 -0.61 -19.22 -11.87
CA LEU A 68 -0.98 -17.97 -12.57
C LEU A 68 0.26 -17.14 -12.94
N LEU A 69 1.18 -16.89 -12.01
CA LEU A 69 2.40 -16.14 -12.33
C LEU A 69 3.28 -16.84 -13.37
N THR A 70 3.29 -18.18 -13.36
CA THR A 70 3.99 -18.98 -14.37
C THR A 70 3.32 -18.86 -15.73
N MET A 71 1.99 -18.93 -15.77
CA MET A 71 1.21 -18.72 -16.99
C MET A 71 1.45 -17.32 -17.59
N LEU A 72 1.47 -16.27 -16.77
CA LEU A 72 1.74 -14.91 -17.25
C LEU A 72 3.11 -14.78 -17.91
N GLU A 73 4.13 -15.46 -17.37
CA GLU A 73 5.47 -15.53 -17.97
C GLU A 73 5.47 -16.33 -19.27
N GLU A 74 4.94 -17.55 -19.26
CA GLU A 74 4.93 -18.46 -20.41
C GLU A 74 4.15 -17.89 -21.61
N GLN A 75 3.10 -17.11 -21.35
CA GLN A 75 2.28 -16.48 -22.39
C GLN A 75 2.75 -15.06 -22.77
N GLY A 76 3.83 -14.55 -22.15
CA GLY A 76 4.33 -13.20 -22.44
C GLY A 76 3.37 -12.08 -22.01
N LEU A 77 2.54 -12.32 -20.99
CA LEU A 77 1.50 -11.40 -20.51
C LEU A 77 1.99 -10.48 -19.38
N VAL A 78 3.22 -10.65 -18.88
CA VAL A 78 3.77 -9.82 -17.80
C VAL A 78 3.65 -8.32 -18.13
N ASP A 79 4.05 -7.91 -19.33
CA ASP A 79 4.00 -6.51 -19.74
C ASP A 79 2.57 -5.97 -19.93
N SER A 80 1.58 -6.86 -20.02
CA SER A 80 0.16 -6.47 -20.10
C SER A 80 -0.40 -6.02 -18.75
N TYR A 81 0.25 -6.43 -17.65
CA TYR A 81 -0.21 -6.17 -16.29
C TYR A 81 0.92 -5.54 -15.45
N PRO A 82 0.91 -4.23 -15.19
CA PRO A 82 1.96 -3.57 -14.40
C PRO A 82 2.04 -4.08 -12.96
N ALA A 83 0.96 -4.71 -12.46
CA ALA A 83 0.95 -5.39 -11.18
C ALA A 83 -0.11 -6.51 -11.13
N VAL A 84 0.12 -7.47 -10.24
CA VAL A 84 -0.87 -8.44 -9.77
C VAL A 84 -1.27 -8.06 -8.35
N CYS A 85 -2.55 -7.77 -8.13
CA CYS A 85 -3.08 -7.37 -6.83
C CYS A 85 -3.93 -8.49 -6.22
N VAL A 86 -3.59 -8.94 -5.02
CA VAL A 86 -4.29 -10.04 -4.31
C VAL A 86 -5.14 -9.45 -3.18
N ASP A 87 -6.46 -9.43 -3.33
CA ASP A 87 -7.38 -8.96 -2.28
C ASP A 87 -7.89 -10.12 -1.43
N GLY A 88 -7.29 -10.35 -0.26
CA GLY A 88 -7.65 -11.46 0.62
C GLY A 88 -6.53 -12.48 0.81
N MET A 89 -5.28 -12.00 0.94
CA MET A 89 -4.11 -12.85 1.16
C MET A 89 -4.23 -13.73 2.42
N THR A 90 -4.91 -13.23 3.46
CA THR A 90 -5.23 -14.02 4.67
C THR A 90 -6.06 -15.25 4.34
N ALA A 91 -7.17 -15.07 3.61
CA ALA A 91 -8.06 -16.16 3.22
C ALA A 91 -7.37 -17.15 2.28
N LEU A 92 -6.51 -16.66 1.38
CA LEU A 92 -5.71 -17.50 0.49
C LEU A 92 -4.73 -18.39 1.27
N CYS A 93 -4.06 -17.83 2.29
CA CYS A 93 -3.17 -18.59 3.17
C CYS A 93 -3.94 -19.65 3.99
N GLU A 94 -5.09 -19.27 4.55
CA GLU A 94 -5.94 -20.21 5.31
C GLU A 94 -6.46 -21.35 4.45
N THR A 95 -6.94 -21.05 3.24
CA THR A 95 -7.43 -22.07 2.30
C THR A 95 -6.30 -22.99 1.84
N SER A 96 -5.10 -22.45 1.61
CA SER A 96 -3.92 -23.26 1.28
C SER A 96 -3.55 -24.21 2.43
N LEU A 97 -3.57 -23.72 3.68
CA LEU A 97 -3.31 -24.55 4.85
C LEU A 97 -4.33 -25.68 4.99
N ARG A 98 -5.63 -25.39 4.83
CA ARG A 98 -6.68 -26.41 4.86
C ARG A 98 -6.47 -27.45 3.76
N PHE A 99 -6.19 -27.02 2.54
CA PHE A 99 -5.88 -27.92 1.42
C PHE A 99 -4.75 -28.91 1.75
N TRP A 100 -3.65 -28.44 2.36
CA TRP A 100 -2.54 -29.31 2.77
C TRP A 100 -2.84 -30.15 4.02
N GLN A 101 -3.73 -29.71 4.90
CA GLN A 101 -4.19 -30.49 6.05
C GLN A 101 -5.10 -31.65 5.62
N ASP A 102 -5.95 -31.42 4.63
CA ASP A 102 -6.84 -32.44 4.04
C ASP A 102 -6.08 -33.42 3.15
N ASN A 103 -4.88 -33.03 2.67
CA ASN A 103 -3.99 -33.85 1.86
C ASN A 103 -2.62 -34.05 2.54
N PRO A 104 -2.57 -34.68 3.73
CA PRO A 104 -1.37 -34.70 4.54
C PRO A 104 -0.28 -35.60 3.96
N LYS A 105 0.98 -35.19 4.14
CA LYS A 105 2.13 -36.07 3.90
C LYS A 105 2.32 -37.04 5.06
N LEU A 106 2.58 -38.31 4.74
CA LEU A 106 3.00 -39.30 5.73
C LEU A 106 4.52 -39.27 5.91
N THR A 107 4.96 -39.41 7.15
CA THR A 107 6.36 -39.65 7.52
C THR A 107 6.78 -41.06 7.11
N ASN A 108 8.10 -41.34 7.11
CA ASN A 108 8.63 -42.69 6.88
C ASN A 108 8.09 -43.75 7.87
N SER A 109 7.54 -43.31 9.00
CA SER A 109 6.89 -44.17 10.01
C SER A 109 5.39 -44.41 9.77
N GLY A 110 4.83 -43.91 8.66
CA GLY A 110 3.40 -43.99 8.35
C GLY A 110 2.51 -43.00 9.10
N LYS A 111 3.08 -42.15 9.98
CA LYS A 111 2.33 -41.13 10.74
C LYS A 111 2.16 -39.85 9.93
N VAL A 112 1.03 -39.17 10.08
CA VAL A 112 0.76 -37.85 9.50
C VAL A 112 1.76 -36.81 10.00
N ASP A 113 2.42 -36.12 9.07
CA ASP A 113 3.31 -34.99 9.37
C ASP A 113 2.49 -33.72 9.58
N LYS A 114 2.27 -33.35 10.85
CA LYS A 114 1.53 -32.15 11.24
C LYS A 114 2.25 -30.83 10.89
N PHE A 115 3.54 -30.87 10.62
CA PHE A 115 4.33 -29.68 10.28
C PHE A 115 4.40 -29.43 8.78
N TRP A 116 4.13 -30.45 7.96
CA TRP A 116 4.20 -30.36 6.51
C TRP A 116 3.35 -29.21 5.91
N PRO A 117 2.09 -28.97 6.32
CA PRO A 117 1.30 -27.83 5.80
C PRO A 117 1.98 -26.47 6.02
N TYR A 118 2.61 -26.27 7.18
CA TYR A 118 3.32 -25.01 7.50
C TYR A 118 4.63 -24.88 6.73
N GLN A 119 5.31 -26.01 6.44
CA GLN A 119 6.47 -26.02 5.55
C GLN A 119 6.07 -25.66 4.12
N GLN A 120 4.96 -26.20 3.61
CA GLN A 120 4.41 -25.83 2.30
C GLN A 120 4.02 -24.36 2.24
N LEU A 121 3.32 -23.85 3.26
CA LEU A 121 2.97 -22.44 3.35
C LEU A 121 4.20 -21.54 3.24
N LYS A 122 5.25 -21.85 4.02
CA LYS A 122 6.52 -21.11 3.97
C LYS A 122 7.18 -21.17 2.59
N ASP A 123 7.27 -22.37 1.98
CA ASP A 123 7.86 -22.56 0.66
C ASP A 123 7.11 -21.78 -0.42
N LYS A 124 5.78 -21.86 -0.46
CA LYS A 124 4.99 -21.17 -1.50
C LYS A 124 5.02 -19.65 -1.35
N LEU A 125 5.01 -19.12 -0.13
CA LEU A 125 5.15 -17.67 0.08
C LEU A 125 6.53 -17.16 -0.32
N LEU A 126 7.60 -17.93 -0.06
CA LEU A 126 8.95 -17.59 -0.52
C LEU A 126 9.03 -17.62 -2.05
N ARG A 127 8.50 -18.69 -2.68
CA ARG A 127 8.45 -18.80 -4.14
C ARG A 127 7.63 -17.70 -4.78
N LEU A 128 6.58 -17.20 -4.13
CA LEU A 128 5.82 -16.05 -4.62
C LEU A 128 6.72 -14.81 -4.72
N ALA A 129 7.51 -14.55 -3.67
CA ALA A 129 8.44 -13.44 -3.62
C ALA A 129 9.62 -13.57 -4.61
N GLU A 130 10.07 -14.79 -4.87
CA GLU A 130 11.11 -15.09 -5.87
C GLU A 130 10.56 -14.96 -7.30
N LYS A 131 9.40 -15.57 -7.57
CA LYS A 131 8.77 -15.59 -8.88
C LYS A 131 8.38 -14.18 -9.33
N SER A 132 7.76 -13.37 -8.47
CA SER A 132 7.36 -12.00 -8.83
C SER A 132 8.56 -11.16 -9.27
N ARG A 133 9.69 -11.28 -8.57
CA ARG A 133 10.93 -10.60 -8.90
C ARG A 133 11.58 -11.15 -10.16
N HIS A 134 11.57 -12.47 -10.34
CA HIS A 134 12.18 -13.12 -11.49
C HIS A 134 11.49 -12.71 -12.80
N ILE A 135 10.15 -12.76 -12.82
CA ILE A 135 9.38 -12.47 -14.03
C ILE A 135 9.20 -10.97 -14.26
N GLY A 136 9.53 -10.13 -13.27
CA GLY A 136 9.44 -8.68 -13.43
C GLY A 136 8.02 -8.12 -13.29
N VAL A 137 7.17 -8.71 -12.42
CA VAL A 137 5.83 -8.18 -12.12
C VAL A 137 5.76 -7.64 -10.68
N SER A 138 5.14 -6.47 -10.50
CA SER A 138 4.81 -5.98 -9.16
C SER A 138 3.71 -6.84 -8.54
N VAL A 139 3.83 -7.16 -7.25
CA VAL A 139 2.80 -7.92 -6.51
C VAL A 139 2.40 -7.13 -5.29
N PHE A 140 1.10 -6.80 -5.19
CA PHE A 140 0.56 -6.11 -4.03
C PHE A 140 -0.49 -6.96 -3.34
N MET A 141 -0.34 -7.16 -2.02
CA MET A 141 -1.21 -8.04 -1.24
C MET A 141 -2.02 -7.24 -0.22
N VAL A 142 -3.29 -7.57 -0.09
CA VAL A 142 -4.16 -7.05 0.96
C VAL A 142 -4.46 -8.17 1.96
N ALA A 143 -4.22 -7.91 3.25
CA ALA A 143 -4.39 -8.89 4.32
C ALA A 143 -5.22 -8.35 5.50
N HIS A 144 -5.81 -9.24 6.28
CA HIS A 144 -6.33 -8.90 7.60
C HIS A 144 -5.17 -8.79 8.61
N GLU A 145 -5.36 -7.97 9.65
CA GLU A 145 -4.38 -7.92 10.74
C GLU A 145 -4.57 -9.06 11.74
N GLN A 146 -3.46 -9.54 12.26
CA GLN A 146 -3.39 -10.25 13.53
C GLN A 146 -2.85 -9.27 14.57
N ALA A 147 -3.55 -9.11 15.69
CA ALA A 147 -3.09 -8.26 16.79
C ALA A 147 -1.84 -8.85 17.48
N PRO A 148 -1.00 -8.01 18.11
CA PRO A 148 0.07 -8.47 18.97
C PRO A 148 -0.48 -9.34 20.10
N GLY A 149 0.28 -10.33 20.54
CA GLY A 149 -0.18 -11.25 21.57
C GLY A 149 0.91 -12.17 22.10
N ALA A 150 0.50 -13.22 22.80
CA ALA A 150 1.41 -14.19 23.39
C ALA A 150 1.55 -15.48 22.53
N GLY A 151 2.78 -16.01 22.52
CA GLY A 151 3.15 -17.35 22.11
C GLY A 151 2.51 -18.42 22.99
N MET A 152 2.53 -19.68 22.54
CA MET A 152 2.11 -20.80 23.41
C MET A 152 3.08 -21.00 24.58
N ASP A 153 4.32 -20.54 24.41
CA ASP A 153 5.41 -20.52 25.39
C ASP A 153 5.47 -19.22 26.21
N GLY A 154 4.48 -18.32 26.06
CA GLY A 154 4.47 -17.01 26.71
C GLY A 154 5.36 -15.95 26.05
N SER A 155 6.07 -16.29 24.97
CA SER A 155 6.89 -15.32 24.23
C SER A 155 6.02 -14.23 23.58
N PHE A 156 6.55 -13.01 23.44
CA PHE A 156 5.84 -11.95 22.74
C PHE A 156 5.81 -12.23 21.23
N VAL A 157 4.64 -12.09 20.61
CA VAL A 157 4.44 -12.19 19.16
C VAL A 157 3.96 -10.83 18.66
N PRO A 158 4.73 -10.14 17.78
CA PRO A 158 4.29 -8.86 17.24
C PRO A 158 3.03 -9.04 16.38
N GLY A 159 2.24 -7.98 16.28
CA GLY A 159 1.13 -7.89 15.34
C GLY A 159 1.63 -7.70 13.92
N GLY A 160 0.79 -8.00 12.94
CA GLY A 160 1.13 -7.88 11.53
C GLY A 160 0.05 -8.48 10.63
N PRO A 161 0.37 -8.83 9.38
CA PRO A 161 -0.57 -9.51 8.50
C PRO A 161 -0.87 -10.93 9.01
N SER A 162 -2.15 -11.29 9.07
CA SER A 162 -2.58 -12.66 9.38
C SER A 162 -2.34 -13.55 8.15
N LEU A 163 -1.29 -14.38 8.21
CA LEU A 163 -0.81 -15.20 7.09
C LEU A 163 -0.72 -16.68 7.46
N GLY A 164 -1.69 -17.17 8.24
CA GLY A 164 -1.83 -18.60 8.59
C GLY A 164 -0.79 -19.17 9.57
N SER A 165 0.28 -18.44 9.90
CA SER A 165 1.28 -18.86 10.89
C SER A 165 1.99 -17.68 11.53
N LYS A 166 2.25 -17.76 12.84
CA LYS A 166 2.99 -16.76 13.63
C LYS A 166 4.35 -16.42 13.01
N GLY A 167 5.04 -17.41 12.43
CA GLY A 167 6.34 -17.19 11.81
C GLY A 167 6.27 -16.36 10.52
N GLN A 168 5.13 -16.36 9.82
CA GLN A 168 4.96 -15.61 8.57
C GLN A 168 4.67 -14.12 8.81
N VAL A 169 4.19 -13.77 10.00
CA VAL A 169 3.95 -12.37 10.43
C VAL A 169 5.22 -11.52 10.32
N VAL A 170 6.40 -12.11 10.53
CA VAL A 170 7.69 -11.42 10.41
C VAL A 170 8.34 -11.67 9.04
N ARG A 171 8.29 -12.92 8.55
CA ARG A 171 9.05 -13.34 7.36
C ARG A 171 8.53 -12.69 6.07
N VAL A 172 7.21 -12.71 5.85
CA VAL A 172 6.65 -12.17 4.60
C VAL A 172 6.85 -10.66 4.52
N PRO A 173 6.58 -9.85 5.57
CA PRO A 173 6.94 -8.45 5.57
C PRO A 173 8.41 -8.15 5.29
N ALA A 174 9.35 -8.98 5.77
CA ALA A 174 10.77 -8.79 5.51
C ALA A 174 11.14 -8.97 4.02
N TRP A 175 10.31 -9.71 3.26
CA TRP A 175 10.44 -9.84 1.81
C TRP A 175 9.71 -8.74 1.05
N CYS A 176 8.82 -7.97 1.68
CA CYS A 176 8.17 -6.84 1.03
C CYS A 176 9.13 -5.64 0.96
N ASP A 177 9.03 -4.88 -0.12
CA ASP A 177 9.64 -3.56 -0.24
C ASP A 177 8.81 -2.51 0.52
N PHE A 178 7.50 -2.75 0.64
CA PHE A 178 6.56 -1.92 1.38
C PHE A 178 5.58 -2.79 2.18
N ASN A 179 5.50 -2.62 3.49
CA ASN A 179 4.55 -3.32 4.36
C ASN A 179 3.95 -2.34 5.38
N ALA A 180 2.68 -2.00 5.20
CA ALA A 180 2.02 -0.97 5.98
C ALA A 180 0.73 -1.47 6.63
N ARG A 181 0.47 -0.98 7.85
CA ARG A 181 -0.79 -1.24 8.55
C ARG A 181 -1.77 -0.10 8.30
N ALA A 182 -2.93 -0.39 7.74
CA ALA A 182 -4.03 0.55 7.62
C ALA A 182 -4.66 0.82 9.00
N VAL A 183 -4.64 2.10 9.39
CA VAL A 183 -5.15 2.58 10.68
C VAL A 183 -6.17 3.69 10.46
N VAL A 184 -6.91 4.05 11.50
CA VAL A 184 -7.74 5.26 11.51
C VAL A 184 -6.84 6.44 11.85
N ASN A 185 -6.89 7.49 11.05
CA ASN A 185 -6.26 8.77 11.36
C ASN A 185 -7.29 9.87 11.12
N LYS A 186 -7.81 10.45 12.21
CA LYS A 186 -8.83 11.51 12.14
C LYS A 186 -8.24 12.87 11.78
N ASP A 187 -6.95 13.04 12.06
CA ASP A 187 -6.21 14.28 11.86
C ASP A 187 -5.60 14.38 10.46
N TYR A 188 -5.72 13.32 9.65
CA TYR A 188 -5.33 13.37 8.25
C TYR A 188 -6.13 14.47 7.51
N PRO A 189 -5.47 15.40 6.81
CA PRO A 189 -6.09 16.60 6.25
C PRO A 189 -7.14 16.35 5.17
N ASP A 190 -7.13 15.19 4.50
CA ASP A 190 -8.11 14.87 3.46
C ASP A 190 -9.56 14.94 4.01
N PRO A 191 -10.46 15.72 3.37
CA PRO A 191 -11.82 15.90 3.85
C PRO A 191 -12.69 14.65 3.66
N TRP A 192 -12.35 13.75 2.73
CA TRP A 192 -13.12 12.56 2.41
C TRP A 192 -12.60 11.29 3.09
N VAL A 193 -11.34 11.27 3.52
CA VAL A 193 -10.70 10.07 4.05
C VAL A 193 -10.10 10.31 5.43
N LYS A 194 -10.54 9.50 6.40
CA LYS A 194 -10.08 9.51 7.79
C LYS A 194 -9.32 8.23 8.15
N GLY A 195 -8.34 7.92 7.31
CA GLY A 195 -7.45 6.77 7.44
C GLY A 195 -5.99 7.19 7.40
N GLY A 196 -5.10 6.25 7.72
CA GLY A 196 -3.66 6.43 7.59
C GLY A 196 -2.97 5.09 7.38
N LEU A 197 -1.69 5.15 7.03
CA LEU A 197 -0.80 4.00 6.97
C LEU A 197 0.23 4.13 8.09
N PHE A 198 0.25 3.16 9.00
CA PHE A 198 1.30 3.04 10.00
C PHE A 198 2.49 2.29 9.41
N VAL A 199 3.63 2.98 9.32
CA VAL A 199 4.89 2.47 8.78
C VAL A 199 6.01 2.86 9.74
N ASN A 200 6.23 2.05 10.77
CA ASN A 200 7.28 2.29 11.76
C ASN A 200 8.13 1.01 11.96
N PRO A 201 9.33 0.92 11.35
CA PRO A 201 10.20 -0.24 11.52
C PRO A 201 10.83 -0.34 12.92
N TRP A 202 10.72 0.71 13.73
CA TRP A 202 11.24 0.76 15.11
C TRP A 202 10.20 0.35 16.16
N ASP A 203 8.94 0.21 15.77
CA ASP A 203 7.92 -0.32 16.65
C ASP A 203 8.08 -1.83 16.81
N SER A 204 8.36 -2.27 18.04
CA SER A 204 8.44 -3.70 18.34
C SER A 204 7.06 -4.36 18.39
N THR A 205 5.97 -3.60 18.46
CA THR A 205 4.62 -4.15 18.62
C THR A 205 3.98 -4.55 17.29
N TRP A 206 4.21 -3.80 16.21
CA TRP A 206 3.71 -4.10 14.87
C TRP A 206 4.83 -4.25 13.84
N VAL A 207 4.80 -5.35 13.10
CA VAL A 207 5.69 -5.55 11.96
C VAL A 207 5.21 -4.67 10.80
N THR A 208 5.85 -3.52 10.63
CA THR A 208 5.64 -2.58 9.51
C THR A 208 6.98 -2.03 9.03
N GLY A 209 7.06 -1.57 7.79
CA GLY A 209 8.30 -1.04 7.25
C GLY A 209 8.20 -0.66 5.78
N ASP A 210 9.09 0.22 5.37
CA ASP A 210 9.26 0.67 3.99
C ASP A 210 10.75 0.70 3.66
N ARG A 211 11.14 -0.07 2.63
CA ARG A 211 12.52 -0.14 2.16
C ARG A 211 12.93 1.14 1.41
N ASN A 212 11.96 1.93 0.96
CA ASN A 212 12.19 3.18 0.23
C ASN A 212 12.51 4.37 1.13
N GLY A 213 12.30 4.26 2.45
CA GLY A 213 12.52 5.34 3.40
C GLY A 213 11.60 6.54 3.19
N VAL A 214 10.41 6.33 2.61
CA VAL A 214 9.40 7.37 2.37
C VAL A 214 8.31 7.34 3.43
N GLY A 215 7.90 6.14 3.84
CA GLY A 215 6.90 5.95 4.87
C GLY A 215 7.39 6.46 6.24
N TYR A 216 6.50 7.17 6.93
CA TYR A 216 6.63 7.59 8.31
C TYR A 216 5.69 6.80 9.21
N ALA A 217 5.91 6.90 10.53
CA ALA A 217 5.05 6.26 11.54
C ALA A 217 3.56 6.56 11.30
N GLU A 218 3.23 7.79 10.88
CA GLU A 218 1.92 8.12 10.34
C GLU A 218 2.05 8.67 8.92
N SER A 219 1.76 7.81 7.95
CA SER A 219 1.80 8.12 6.53
C SER A 219 0.40 8.35 5.97
N PRO A 220 0.26 9.14 4.89
CA PRO A 220 -0.99 9.25 4.16
C PRO A 220 -1.56 7.88 3.73
N PRO A 221 -2.89 7.71 3.69
CA PRO A 221 -3.56 6.53 3.17
C PRO A 221 -3.51 6.45 1.64
N ASN A 222 -2.31 6.62 1.06
CA ASN A 222 -2.10 6.71 -0.38
C ASN A 222 -0.82 5.97 -0.78
N VAL A 223 -0.97 4.68 -1.13
CA VAL A 223 0.15 3.83 -1.55
C VAL A 223 0.81 4.37 -2.81
N ARG A 224 0.04 4.92 -3.75
CA ARG A 224 0.55 5.48 -5.01
C ARG A 224 1.61 6.54 -4.74
N GLU A 225 1.24 7.53 -3.94
CA GLU A 225 2.11 8.70 -3.71
C GLU A 225 3.31 8.35 -2.81
N LEU A 226 3.16 7.39 -1.89
CA LEU A 226 4.31 6.85 -1.14
C LEU A 226 5.33 6.17 -2.06
N LEU A 227 4.86 5.31 -2.97
CA LEU A 227 5.74 4.63 -3.92
C LEU A 227 6.33 5.61 -4.95
N ARG A 228 5.55 6.56 -5.47
CA ARG A 228 6.03 7.60 -6.40
C ARG A 228 7.07 8.52 -5.79
N ALA A 229 7.00 8.75 -4.48
CA ALA A 229 7.97 9.57 -3.79
C ALA A 229 9.32 8.83 -3.62
N SER A 230 9.39 7.51 -3.80
CA SER A 230 10.66 6.77 -3.81
C SER A 230 11.62 7.28 -4.90
N ALA A 231 12.91 7.10 -4.70
CA ALA A 231 13.91 7.27 -5.77
C ALA A 231 13.83 6.15 -6.82
N VAL A 232 13.14 5.05 -6.50
CA VAL A 232 12.91 3.92 -7.40
C VAL A 232 11.70 4.21 -8.29
N ASP A 233 11.90 4.16 -9.61
CA ASP A 233 10.80 4.29 -10.56
C ASP A 233 10.06 2.94 -10.71
N TYR A 234 8.94 2.83 -10.00
CA TYR A 234 8.03 1.68 -10.05
C TYR A 234 7.05 1.69 -11.24
N GLY A 235 7.17 2.63 -12.19
CA GLY A 235 6.36 2.63 -13.41
C GLY A 235 4.84 2.75 -13.14
N LEU A 236 4.46 3.53 -12.12
CA LEU A 236 3.08 3.62 -11.67
C LEU A 236 2.20 4.41 -12.65
N SER A 237 1.67 3.74 -13.67
CA SER A 237 0.83 4.35 -14.69
C SER A 237 -0.57 4.72 -14.19
N ARG A 238 -1.16 5.76 -14.78
CA ARG A 238 -2.59 6.08 -14.64
C ARG A 238 -3.41 5.18 -15.57
N ARG A 239 -4.74 5.19 -15.40
CA ARG A 239 -5.63 4.67 -16.45
C ARG A 239 -5.44 5.50 -17.72
N PRO A 240 -5.50 4.88 -18.91
CA PRO A 240 -5.49 5.62 -20.17
C PRO A 240 -6.53 6.75 -20.16
N GLY A 241 -6.09 7.98 -20.43
CA GLY A 241 -6.93 9.19 -20.43
C GLY A 241 -7.05 9.91 -19.09
N LEU A 242 -6.45 9.38 -18.02
CA LEU A 242 -6.40 10.00 -16.68
C LEU A 242 -4.99 10.51 -16.31
N GLU A 243 -4.09 10.67 -17.27
CA GLU A 243 -2.72 11.14 -17.05
C GLU A 243 -2.70 12.56 -16.44
N TRP A 244 -3.69 13.39 -16.78
CA TRP A 244 -3.88 14.74 -16.24
C TRP A 244 -4.02 14.79 -14.71
N GLN A 245 -4.38 13.66 -14.06
CA GLN A 245 -4.50 13.59 -12.60
C GLN A 245 -3.18 13.95 -11.91
N ASP A 246 -2.04 13.66 -12.53
CA ASP A 246 -0.74 13.98 -11.95
C ASP A 246 -0.48 15.50 -11.92
N GLU A 247 -0.90 16.23 -12.96
CA GLU A 247 -0.81 17.70 -12.99
C GLU A 247 -1.72 18.36 -11.95
N VAL A 248 -2.91 17.80 -11.74
CA VAL A 248 -3.82 18.27 -10.69
C VAL A 248 -3.22 18.01 -9.32
N ALA A 249 -2.66 16.82 -9.10
CA ALA A 249 -2.00 16.46 -7.86
C ALA A 249 -0.81 17.39 -7.54
N ASP A 250 -0.03 17.82 -8.54
CA ASP A 250 1.06 18.80 -8.33
C ASP A 250 0.55 20.17 -7.86
N VAL A 251 -0.54 20.67 -8.47
CA VAL A 251 -1.15 21.95 -8.06
C VAL A 251 -1.68 21.88 -6.63
N VAL A 252 -2.35 20.78 -6.28
CA VAL A 252 -2.87 20.57 -4.93
C VAL A 252 -1.74 20.42 -3.92
N ALA A 253 -0.68 19.68 -4.24
CA ALA A 253 0.47 19.49 -3.36
C ALA A 253 1.14 20.83 -3.01
N ALA A 254 1.32 21.71 -4.01
CA ALA A 254 1.88 23.04 -3.80
C ALA A 254 1.03 23.89 -2.83
N ALA A 255 -0.30 23.82 -2.94
CA ALA A 255 -1.21 24.52 -2.03
C ALA A 255 -1.29 23.87 -0.62
N VAL A 256 -1.11 22.56 -0.51
CA VAL A 256 -0.99 21.92 0.82
C VAL A 256 0.28 22.39 1.55
N LEU A 257 1.37 22.64 0.83
CA LEU A 257 2.59 23.20 1.42
C LEU A 257 2.40 24.64 1.93
N SER A 258 1.52 25.45 1.32
CA SER A 258 1.18 26.79 1.84
C SER A 258 0.26 26.78 3.06
N GLY A 259 -0.35 25.64 3.38
CA GLY A 259 -1.01 25.37 4.67
C GLY A 259 -2.53 25.45 4.67
N ASP A 260 -3.20 25.70 3.53
CA ASP A 260 -4.66 25.71 3.43
C ASP A 260 -5.16 24.54 2.56
N VAL A 261 -5.73 23.52 3.21
CA VAL A 261 -6.26 22.34 2.53
C VAL A 261 -7.53 22.65 1.73
N ASN A 262 -8.36 23.60 2.19
CA ASN A 262 -9.58 23.97 1.47
C ASN A 262 -9.25 24.75 0.19
N GLU A 263 -8.24 25.62 0.27
CA GLU A 263 -7.67 26.28 -0.91
C GLU A 263 -7.07 25.24 -1.86
N ALA A 264 -6.33 24.26 -1.33
CA ALA A 264 -5.76 23.18 -2.14
C ALA A 264 -6.83 22.37 -2.88
N VAL A 265 -7.91 21.99 -2.20
CA VAL A 265 -9.06 21.30 -2.82
C VAL A 265 -9.66 22.16 -3.94
N SER A 266 -9.91 23.44 -3.67
CA SER A 266 -10.50 24.37 -4.64
C SER A 266 -9.61 24.56 -5.87
N ALA A 267 -8.29 24.73 -5.66
CA ALA A 267 -7.31 24.85 -6.73
C ALA A 267 -7.25 23.58 -7.59
N GLY A 268 -7.26 22.40 -6.96
CA GLY A 268 -7.30 21.12 -7.64
C GLY A 268 -8.54 20.92 -8.50
N VAL A 269 -9.73 21.21 -7.96
CA VAL A 269 -10.99 21.14 -8.70
C VAL A 269 -10.98 22.09 -9.91
N ASN A 270 -10.55 23.34 -9.73
CA ASN A 270 -10.46 24.33 -10.80
C ASN A 270 -9.46 23.91 -11.91
N LYS A 271 -8.33 23.31 -11.53
CA LYS A 271 -7.36 22.77 -12.50
C LYS A 271 -7.95 21.57 -13.24
N ALA A 272 -8.61 20.66 -12.52
CA ALA A 272 -9.17 19.44 -13.09
C ALA A 272 -10.30 19.72 -14.11
N GLN A 273 -11.12 20.75 -13.87
CA GLN A 273 -12.17 21.18 -14.81
C GLN A 273 -11.66 21.54 -16.22
N LYS A 274 -10.36 21.85 -16.37
CA LYS A 274 -9.74 22.12 -17.68
C LYS A 274 -9.50 20.85 -18.51
N PHE A 275 -9.45 19.68 -17.86
CA PHE A 275 -9.12 18.40 -18.48
C PHE A 275 -10.29 17.42 -18.46
N ALA A 276 -11.04 17.43 -17.37
CA ALA A 276 -12.17 16.56 -17.12
C ALA A 276 -13.26 16.81 -18.18
N LYS A 277 -13.42 15.86 -19.11
CA LYS A 277 -14.51 15.88 -20.09
C LYS A 277 -15.76 15.28 -19.45
N GLY A 278 -16.84 16.06 -19.40
CA GLY A 278 -18.13 15.65 -18.83
C GLY A 278 -18.33 16.08 -17.37
N SER A 279 -19.50 15.75 -16.83
CA SER A 279 -19.93 16.12 -15.48
C SER A 279 -20.53 14.95 -14.71
N GLY A 280 -20.36 13.73 -15.22
CA GLY A 280 -20.90 12.50 -14.63
C GLY A 280 -20.19 12.09 -13.35
N ARG A 281 -20.74 11.07 -12.69
CA ARG A 281 -20.20 10.52 -11.43
C ARG A 281 -18.73 10.14 -11.55
N ASP A 282 -18.34 9.41 -12.60
CA ASP A 282 -16.96 8.96 -12.79
C ASP A 282 -16.00 10.13 -12.91
N THR A 283 -16.39 11.18 -13.64
CA THR A 283 -15.62 12.42 -13.72
C THR A 283 -15.39 13.03 -12.34
N GLN A 284 -16.41 13.09 -11.50
CA GLN A 284 -16.27 13.61 -10.13
C GLN A 284 -15.34 12.73 -9.27
N LEU A 285 -15.41 11.40 -9.42
CA LEU A 285 -14.51 10.47 -8.74
C LEU A 285 -13.05 10.62 -9.22
N HIS A 286 -12.82 10.81 -10.51
CA HIS A 286 -11.47 11.03 -11.06
C HIS A 286 -10.87 12.35 -10.59
N VAL A 287 -11.67 13.41 -10.49
CA VAL A 287 -11.26 14.70 -9.91
C VAL A 287 -10.91 14.53 -8.44
N ARG A 288 -11.80 13.90 -7.66
CA ARG A 288 -11.56 13.61 -6.25
C ARG A 288 -10.24 12.84 -6.09
N TRP A 289 -10.04 11.78 -6.84
CA TRP A 289 -8.83 10.97 -6.80
C TRP A 289 -7.55 11.80 -7.01
N ALA A 290 -7.52 12.65 -8.05
CA ALA A 290 -6.38 13.52 -8.30
C ALA A 290 -6.10 14.49 -7.13
N VAL A 291 -7.15 15.01 -6.51
CA VAL A 291 -7.02 15.89 -5.33
C VAL A 291 -6.49 15.11 -4.12
N GLN A 292 -6.98 13.90 -3.88
CA GLN A 292 -6.49 13.06 -2.77
C GLN A 292 -5.02 12.68 -2.94
N ASP A 293 -4.59 12.42 -4.17
CA ASP A 293 -3.18 12.20 -4.51
C ASP A 293 -2.36 13.46 -4.23
N GLY A 294 -2.84 14.63 -4.64
CA GLY A 294 -2.16 15.89 -4.36
C GLY A 294 -2.03 16.22 -2.87
N ILE A 295 -3.07 15.93 -2.08
CA ILE A 295 -3.00 16.10 -0.62
C ILE A 295 -1.93 15.19 -0.03
N ALA A 296 -1.93 13.90 -0.40
CA ALA A 296 -0.94 12.95 0.07
C ALA A 296 0.48 13.36 -0.34
N ARG A 297 0.67 13.79 -1.60
CA ARG A 297 1.94 14.28 -2.13
C ARG A 297 2.45 15.48 -1.34
N GLY A 298 1.59 16.47 -1.06
CA GLY A 298 1.94 17.64 -0.26
C GLY A 298 2.33 17.27 1.17
N VAL A 299 1.61 16.34 1.80
CA VAL A 299 1.95 15.84 3.16
C VAL A 299 3.31 15.14 3.17
N ILE A 300 3.59 14.26 2.19
CA ILE A 300 4.88 13.57 2.07
C ILE A 300 6.01 14.58 1.86
N GLN A 301 5.82 15.57 0.98
CA GLN A 301 6.81 16.62 0.73
C GLN A 301 7.09 17.46 1.98
N LYS A 302 6.04 17.85 2.72
CA LYS A 302 6.18 18.58 3.99
C LYS A 302 6.99 17.78 5.02
N GLN A 303 6.62 16.51 5.22
CA GLN A 303 7.33 15.62 6.15
C GLN A 303 8.80 15.43 5.74
N ARG A 304 9.10 15.33 4.45
CA ARG A 304 10.48 15.27 3.95
C ARG A 304 11.26 16.54 4.25
N SER A 305 10.67 17.70 3.97
CA SER A 305 11.33 18.99 4.24
C SER A 305 11.61 19.22 5.73
N ASP A 306 10.72 18.76 6.61
CA ASP A 306 10.90 18.89 8.05
C ASP A 306 11.98 17.96 8.61
N ASN A 307 12.19 16.79 7.98
CA ASN A 307 13.16 15.77 8.40
C ASN A 307 14.53 15.89 7.73
N LEU A 308 14.65 16.68 6.65
CA LEU A 308 15.93 17.02 6.05
C LEU A 308 16.59 18.16 6.83
N PHE A 309 17.92 18.13 6.92
CA PHE A 309 18.75 19.04 7.69
C PHE A 309 18.30 20.52 7.61
N LYS A 310 17.53 21.00 8.61
CA LYS A 310 17.42 22.45 8.93
C LYS A 310 18.77 23.07 9.35
N VAL A 311 19.83 22.27 9.34
CA VAL A 311 21.21 22.58 9.73
C VAL A 311 21.95 23.39 8.67
N LEU A 312 21.48 23.40 7.42
CA LEU A 312 22.09 24.19 6.33
C LEU A 312 21.50 25.60 6.20
N GLU A 313 20.46 25.93 6.96
CA GLU A 313 19.94 27.30 7.00
C GLU A 313 20.89 28.17 7.83
N PRO A 314 21.45 29.26 7.26
CA PRO A 314 22.27 30.18 8.04
C PRO A 314 21.42 30.73 9.20
N PRO A 315 21.97 30.84 10.42
CA PRO A 315 21.22 31.28 11.57
C PRO A 315 20.57 32.63 11.29
N VAL A 316 19.25 32.70 11.42
CA VAL A 316 18.50 33.96 11.32
C VAL A 316 19.15 34.94 12.30
N PRO A 317 19.65 36.11 11.85
CA PRO A 317 20.29 37.06 12.73
C PRO A 317 19.27 37.46 13.80
N LYS A 318 19.54 37.06 15.04
CA LYS A 318 18.74 37.47 16.20
C LYS A 318 18.66 38.99 16.17
N LYS A 319 17.46 39.54 15.97
CA LYS A 319 17.20 40.97 16.20
C LYS A 319 17.71 41.26 17.61
N LYS A 320 18.77 42.07 17.72
CA LYS A 320 19.24 42.58 19.01
C LYS A 320 18.06 43.29 19.66
N GLY A 321 17.45 42.66 20.67
CA GLY A 321 16.49 43.34 21.52
C GLY A 321 17.16 44.59 22.07
N LYS A 322 16.49 45.74 21.94
CA LYS A 322 16.96 46.98 22.58
C LYS A 322 17.11 46.69 24.07
N ALA A 323 18.28 46.98 24.63
CA ALA A 323 18.49 46.93 26.06
C ALA A 323 17.47 47.86 26.75
N PRO A 324 16.91 47.45 27.90
CA PRO A 324 16.00 48.30 28.66
C PRO A 324 16.74 49.58 29.07
N PRO A 325 16.04 50.73 29.09
CA PRO A 325 16.65 51.99 29.52
C PRO A 325 17.04 51.90 31.01
N PRO A 326 18.12 52.57 31.43
CA PRO A 326 18.57 52.56 32.81
C PRO A 326 17.51 53.20 33.74
N PRO A 327 17.47 52.80 35.03
CA PRO A 327 16.53 53.38 35.99
C PRO A 327 16.83 54.87 36.18
N SER A 328 15.78 55.69 36.17
CA SER A 328 15.85 57.11 36.55
C SER A 328 15.94 57.24 38.08
N ASP A 329 16.80 58.17 38.53
CA ASP A 329 17.08 58.51 39.94
C ASP A 329 15.82 58.73 40.81
#